data_AF-A0A645HC76-F1
#
_entry.id   AF-A0A645HC76-F1
#
_cell.length_a   1.000
_cell.length_b   1.000
_cell.length_c   1.000
_cell.angle_alpha   90.00
_cell.angle_beta   90.00
_cell.angle_gamma   90.00
#
_symmetry.space_group_name_H-M   'P 1'
#
loop_
_entity.id
_entity.type
_entity.pdbx_description
1 polymer ?
#
loop_
_entity_poly.entity_id
_entity_poly.type
_entity_poly.pdbx_seq_one_letter_code
_entity_poly.pdbx_strand_id
1 'polypeptide(L)'
;MDLGGYSSVGRRLIKSVIQQSPNIRVVLCGHERGMQYFAETPDDNKDGTPDRTVHQMMMNVQDDAERGVGYLRLLRFDPVLDTIEVVTYSPVLDCYGYKVPVGGDRFGGRKTLENAGLRDFLTQVNP
;
A
#
# COMPACT_ATOMS: atom_id res chain seq x y z
N MET A 1 18.54 -4.81 -9.95
CA MET A 1 17.78 -4.05 -8.92
C MET A 1 18.79 -3.61 -7.89
N ASP A 2 18.98 -2.31 -7.71
CA ASP A 2 19.78 -1.80 -6.59
C ASP A 2 18.98 -1.87 -5.29
N LEU A 3 19.69 -1.84 -4.17
CA LEU A 3 19.32 -2.18 -2.78
C LEU A 3 18.07 -1.48 -2.15
N GLY A 4 17.23 -0.78 -2.92
CA GLY A 4 16.10 0.03 -2.44
C GLY A 4 14.71 -0.29 -3.00
N GLY A 5 14.50 -1.42 -3.69
CA GLY A 5 13.16 -1.95 -4.00
C GLY A 5 12.30 -1.22 -5.05
N TYR A 6 12.61 0.03 -5.44
CA TYR A 6 11.82 0.79 -6.42
C TYR A 6 12.43 0.83 -7.83
N SER A 7 11.58 0.81 -8.86
CA SER A 7 11.97 1.10 -10.25
C SER A 7 12.40 2.57 -10.44
N SER A 8 13.05 2.89 -11.56
CA SER A 8 13.39 4.28 -11.92
C SER A 8 12.15 5.17 -12.01
N VAL A 9 11.06 4.64 -12.55
CA VAL A 9 9.77 5.33 -12.64
C VAL A 9 9.16 5.53 -11.25
N GLY A 10 9.19 4.50 -10.39
CA GLY A 10 8.71 4.60 -9.01
C GLY A 10 9.41 5.71 -8.24
N ARG A 11 10.75 5.76 -8.30
CA ARG A 11 11.55 6.83 -7.68
C ARG A 11 11.19 8.22 -8.21
N ARG A 12 10.98 8.35 -9.52
CA ARG A 12 10.55 9.62 -10.13
C ARG A 12 9.19 10.05 -9.58
N LEU A 13 8.22 9.15 -9.51
CA LEU A 13 6.86 9.45 -9.03
C LEU A 13 6.84 9.80 -7.54
N ILE A 14 7.65 9.14 -6.71
CA ILE A 14 7.81 9.50 -5.30
C ILE A 14 8.24 10.98 -5.20
N LYS A 15 9.28 11.38 -5.93
CA LYS A 15 9.79 12.76 -5.89
C LYS A 15 8.84 13.77 -6.50
N SER A 16 8.28 13.48 -7.68
CA SER A 16 7.54 14.49 -8.46
C SER A 16 6.05 14.54 -8.16
N VAL A 17 5.49 13.52 -7.51
CA VAL A 17 4.05 13.44 -7.20
C VAL A 17 3.83 13.29 -5.71
N ILE A 18 4.38 12.24 -5.09
CA ILE A 18 4.10 11.95 -3.66
C ILE A 18 4.59 13.08 -2.77
N GLN A 19 5.86 13.48 -2.90
CA GLN A 19 6.44 14.57 -2.11
C GLN A 19 5.91 15.97 -2.47
N GLN A 20 5.13 16.09 -3.56
CA GLN A 20 4.54 17.37 -3.98
C GLN A 20 3.05 17.48 -3.63
N SER A 21 2.45 16.39 -3.13
CA SER A 21 0.99 16.28 -2.93
C SER A 21 0.68 15.75 -1.53
N PRO A 22 0.46 16.64 -0.54
CA PRO A 22 0.19 16.27 0.84
C PRO A 22 -1.08 15.43 1.05
N ASN A 23 -1.95 15.33 0.05
CA ASN A 23 -3.21 14.59 0.10
C ASN A 23 -3.08 13.09 -0.26
N ILE A 24 -1.91 12.61 -0.68
CA ILE A 24 -1.75 11.19 -1.04
C ILE A 24 -1.60 10.34 0.24
N ARG A 25 -2.31 9.21 0.33
CA ARG A 25 -2.21 8.25 1.45
C ARG A 25 -1.87 6.83 1.01
N VAL A 26 -2.24 6.45 -0.21
CA VAL A 26 -2.08 5.09 -0.72
C VAL A 26 -1.57 5.13 -2.17
N VAL A 27 -0.64 4.24 -2.51
CA VAL A 27 -0.21 3.97 -3.89
C VAL A 27 -0.36 2.49 -4.15
N LEU A 28 -1.04 2.12 -5.24
CA LEU A 28 -1.24 0.73 -5.65
C LEU A 28 -0.46 0.46 -6.93
N CYS A 29 0.27 -0.65 -6.96
CA CYS A 29 1.00 -1.07 -8.16
C CYS A 29 0.89 -2.57 -8.42
N GLY A 30 1.09 -2.92 -9.68
CA GLY A 30 1.17 -4.30 -10.18
C GLY A 30 2.24 -4.37 -11.25
N HIS A 31 2.01 -5.19 -12.29
CA HIS A 31 2.95 -5.46 -13.39
C HIS A 31 4.23 -6.20 -12.96
N GLU A 32 4.99 -5.65 -12.01
CA GLU A 32 6.10 -6.36 -11.38
C GLU A 32 5.59 -7.47 -10.47
N ARG A 33 6.26 -8.62 -10.48
CA ARG A 33 5.79 -9.85 -9.85
C ARG A 33 5.97 -9.84 -8.33
N GLY A 34 5.03 -10.46 -7.65
CA GLY A 34 5.06 -10.70 -6.21
C GLY A 34 4.20 -9.72 -5.41
N MET A 35 4.49 -9.64 -4.12
CA MET A 35 3.81 -8.76 -3.19
C MET A 35 4.85 -8.01 -2.38
N GLN A 36 4.74 -6.69 -2.33
CA GLN A 36 5.61 -5.85 -1.53
C GLN A 36 4.81 -4.73 -0.90
N TYR A 37 5.28 -4.27 0.25
CA TYR A 37 4.73 -3.12 0.94
C TYR A 37 5.88 -2.22 1.39
N PHE A 38 5.75 -0.93 1.11
CA PHE A 38 6.64 0.10 1.62
C PHE A 38 5.82 1.23 2.24
N ALA A 39 6.26 1.68 3.41
CA ALA A 39 5.77 2.90 4.03
C ALA A 39 6.74 4.03 3.66
N GLU A 40 6.27 4.98 2.86
CA GLU A 40 7.01 6.23 2.63
C GLU A 40 6.53 7.26 3.66
N THR A 41 7.45 8.02 4.26
CA THR A 41 7.12 9.00 5.30
C THR A 41 7.59 10.39 4.89
N PRO A 42 6.86 11.08 3.98
CA PRO A 42 7.22 12.43 3.54
C PRO A 42 7.21 13.43 4.71
N ASP A 43 8.20 14.31 4.68
CA ASP A 43 8.24 15.57 5.42
C ASP A 43 7.83 16.67 4.43
N ASP A 44 6.52 16.92 4.35
CA ASP A 44 5.91 17.87 3.42
C ASP A 44 6.23 19.33 3.83
N ASN A 45 6.41 19.59 5.14
CA ASN A 45 6.65 20.93 5.68
C ASN A 45 8.15 21.29 5.83
N LYS A 46 9.05 20.30 5.71
CA LYS A 46 10.52 20.39 5.81
C LYS A 46 11.05 20.76 7.20
N ASP A 47 10.35 20.39 8.27
CA ASP A 47 10.76 20.63 9.66
C ASP A 47 11.67 19.51 10.22
N GLY A 48 11.89 18.44 9.46
CA GLY A 48 12.67 17.27 9.85
C GLY A 48 11.84 16.14 10.45
N THR A 49 10.52 16.30 10.58
CA THR A 49 9.58 15.31 11.11
C THR A 49 8.62 14.87 10.00
N PRO A 50 8.39 13.56 9.80
CA PRO A 50 7.41 13.13 8.82
C PRO A 50 5.97 13.57 9.17
N ASP A 51 5.27 14.16 8.20
CA ASP A 51 3.89 14.65 8.38
C ASP A 51 2.85 13.55 8.18
N ARG A 52 3.16 12.53 7.37
CA ARG A 52 2.22 11.45 7.02
C ARG A 52 2.94 10.17 6.62
N THR A 53 2.18 9.09 6.58
CA THR A 53 2.61 7.84 5.94
C THR A 53 1.85 7.63 4.62
N VAL A 54 2.59 7.27 3.57
CA VAL A 54 2.03 6.84 2.30
C VAL A 54 2.25 5.34 2.16
N HIS A 55 1.15 4.60 2.17
CA HIS A 55 1.12 3.15 2.09
C HIS A 55 1.22 2.70 0.62
N GLN A 56 2.41 2.26 0.21
CA GLN A 56 2.65 1.76 -1.13
C GLN A 56 2.52 0.23 -1.15
N MET A 57 1.57 -0.29 -1.93
CA MET A 57 1.24 -1.71 -1.96
C MET A 57 1.34 -2.26 -3.38
N MET A 58 2.23 -3.23 -3.56
CA MET A 58 2.34 -4.02 -4.77
C MET A 58 1.63 -5.36 -4.60
N MET A 59 0.85 -5.76 -5.61
CA MET A 59 0.34 -7.12 -5.74
C MET A 59 0.26 -7.53 -7.20
N ASN A 60 1.02 -8.57 -7.55
CA ASN A 60 0.88 -9.25 -8.82
C ASN A 60 1.31 -10.72 -8.72
N VAL A 61 0.35 -11.62 -8.63
CA VAL A 61 0.58 -13.08 -8.55
C VAL A 61 0.29 -13.81 -9.86
N GLN A 62 0.39 -13.11 -10.99
CA GLN A 62 0.11 -13.65 -12.33
C GLN A 62 0.92 -14.91 -12.70
N ASP A 63 2.13 -15.03 -12.16
CA ASP A 63 3.09 -16.10 -12.49
C ASP A 63 3.09 -17.24 -11.48
N ASP A 64 2.16 -17.20 -10.51
CA ASP A 64 1.96 -18.33 -9.61
C ASP A 64 1.71 -19.61 -10.44
N ALA A 65 2.28 -20.74 -10.01
CA ALA A 65 2.26 -21.99 -10.78
C ALA A 65 0.85 -22.48 -11.11
N GLU A 66 -0.14 -22.10 -10.29
CA GLU A 66 -1.56 -22.37 -10.50
C GLU A 66 -2.29 -21.17 -11.14
N ARG A 67 -1.56 -20.31 -11.86
CA ARG A 67 -2.05 -19.10 -12.56
C ARG A 67 -2.73 -18.08 -11.63
N GLY A 68 -2.23 -17.94 -10.42
CA GLY A 68 -2.65 -16.89 -9.49
C GLY A 68 -4.00 -17.14 -8.83
N VAL A 69 -4.61 -18.33 -9.00
CA VAL A 69 -5.74 -18.93 -8.24
C VAL A 69 -6.76 -17.95 -7.65
N GLY A 70 -7.07 -16.87 -8.36
CA GLY A 70 -8.05 -15.86 -7.96
C GLY A 70 -7.72 -14.98 -6.76
N TYR A 71 -6.47 -14.83 -6.31
CA TYR A 71 -6.18 -13.96 -5.16
C TYR A 71 -6.54 -12.49 -5.42
N LEU A 72 -7.25 -11.90 -4.45
CA LEU A 72 -7.66 -10.49 -4.40
C LEU A 72 -7.00 -9.77 -3.22
N ARG A 73 -6.69 -8.48 -3.41
CA ARG A 73 -6.39 -7.54 -2.32
C ARG A 73 -7.63 -6.67 -2.09
N LEU A 74 -8.34 -6.91 -1.00
CA LEU A 74 -9.48 -6.11 -0.58
C LEU A 74 -8.98 -5.04 0.39
N LEU A 75 -9.35 -3.78 0.13
CA LEU A 75 -9.08 -2.65 1.00
C LEU A 75 -10.41 -2.15 1.54
N ARG A 76 -10.55 -2.12 2.86
CA ARG A 76 -11.73 -1.55 3.54
C ARG A 76 -11.29 -0.33 4.31
N PHE A 77 -11.88 0.81 3.94
CA PHE A 77 -11.57 2.10 4.52
C PHE A 77 -12.59 2.40 5.62
N ASP A 78 -12.12 2.72 6.82
CA ASP A 78 -12.93 3.26 7.89
C ASP A 78 -12.44 4.67 8.23
N PRO A 79 -13.06 5.72 7.66
CA PRO A 79 -12.68 7.09 7.95
C PRO A 79 -13.01 7.51 9.40
N VAL A 80 -14.01 6.88 10.04
CA VAL A 80 -14.37 7.20 11.43
C VAL A 80 -13.29 6.70 12.36
N LEU A 81 -12.75 5.50 12.16
CA LEU A 81 -11.65 4.96 12.96
C LEU A 81 -10.25 5.37 12.46
N ASP A 82 -10.17 5.99 11.29
CA ASP A 82 -8.92 6.33 10.59
C ASP A 82 -8.08 5.11 10.22
N THR A 83 -8.72 4.07 9.68
CA THR A 83 -8.05 2.79 9.38
C THR A 83 -8.27 2.31 7.96
N ILE A 84 -7.32 1.50 7.49
CA ILE A 84 -7.45 0.69 6.27
C ILE A 84 -7.22 -0.77 6.65
N GLU A 85 -8.26 -1.60 6.56
CA GLU A 85 -8.11 -3.06 6.65
C GLU A 85 -7.69 -3.61 5.28
N VAL A 86 -6.53 -4.25 5.25
CA VAL A 86 -5.95 -4.90 4.09
C VAL A 86 -6.18 -6.40 4.22
N VAL A 87 -6.91 -7.00 3.27
CA VAL A 87 -7.22 -8.44 3.26
C VAL A 87 -6.71 -9.04 1.95
N THR A 88 -5.94 -10.13 2.05
CA THR A 88 -5.56 -10.94 0.90
C THR A 88 -6.36 -12.24 0.95
N TYR A 89 -7.20 -12.49 -0.06
CA TYR A 89 -8.12 -13.63 -0.07
C TYR A 89 -8.28 -14.22 -1.47
N SER A 90 -8.29 -15.54 -1.58
CA SER A 90 -8.69 -16.25 -2.80
C SER A 90 -10.08 -16.86 -2.60
N PRO A 91 -11.09 -16.46 -3.41
CA PRO A 91 -12.40 -17.12 -3.42
C PRO A 91 -12.36 -18.49 -4.12
N VAL A 92 -11.32 -18.78 -4.91
CA VAL A 92 -11.18 -20.08 -5.60
C VAL A 92 -10.68 -21.15 -4.63
N LEU A 93 -9.73 -20.78 -3.78
CA LEU A 93 -9.16 -21.67 -2.76
C LEU A 93 -9.84 -21.57 -1.40
N ASP A 94 -10.74 -20.59 -1.25
CA ASP A 94 -11.35 -20.19 0.02
C ASP A 94 -10.33 -20.03 1.15
N CYS A 95 -9.28 -19.24 0.88
CA CYS A 95 -8.16 -19.10 1.81
C CYS A 95 -7.66 -17.66 1.92
N TYR A 96 -7.16 -17.34 3.11
CA TYR A 96 -6.59 -16.04 3.42
C TYR A 96 -5.06 -16.08 3.35
N GLY A 97 -4.50 -15.00 2.82
CA GLY A 97 -3.07 -14.77 2.73
C GLY A 97 -2.43 -15.55 1.58
N TYR A 98 -1.39 -14.96 1.01
CA TYR A 98 -0.57 -15.60 0.00
C TYR A 98 0.80 -15.92 0.56
N LYS A 99 1.28 -17.15 0.36
CA LYS A 99 2.59 -17.58 0.85
C LYS A 99 3.67 -17.11 -0.13
N VAL A 100 4.37 -16.05 0.23
CA VAL A 100 5.53 -15.54 -0.50
C VAL A 100 6.81 -16.13 0.10
N PRO A 101 7.67 -16.81 -0.68
CA PRO A 101 8.87 -17.46 -0.15
C PRO A 101 9.85 -16.52 0.55
N VAL A 102 9.99 -15.26 0.10
CA VAL A 102 10.88 -14.24 0.69
C VAL A 102 10.32 -12.84 0.45
N GLY A 103 10.44 -11.95 1.43
CA GLY A 103 10.32 -10.50 1.22
C GLY A 103 8.92 -9.93 0.95
N GLY A 104 7.87 -10.71 1.21
CA GLY A 104 6.47 -10.33 1.00
C GLY A 104 6.01 -9.03 1.67
N ASP A 105 4.75 -8.66 1.40
CA ASP A 105 4.10 -7.47 1.99
C ASP A 105 3.87 -7.54 3.51
N ARG A 106 4.01 -8.74 4.12
CA ARG A 106 3.79 -9.03 5.55
C ARG A 106 2.39 -8.66 6.05
N PHE A 107 1.40 -8.60 5.15
CA PHE A 107 0.01 -8.43 5.54
C PHE A 107 -0.63 -9.74 5.99
N GLY A 108 -0.06 -10.88 5.60
CA GLY A 108 -0.65 -12.19 5.89
C GLY A 108 -2.03 -12.29 5.26
N GLY A 109 -2.99 -12.86 6.01
CA GLY A 109 -4.39 -12.91 5.57
C GLY A 109 -5.13 -11.58 5.71
N ARG A 110 -4.82 -10.84 6.78
CA ARG A 110 -5.47 -9.58 7.13
C ARG A 110 -4.53 -8.74 7.99
N LYS A 111 -4.50 -7.43 7.73
CA LYS A 111 -3.83 -6.45 8.58
C LYS A 111 -4.58 -5.12 8.58
N THR A 112 -4.73 -4.51 9.75
CA THR A 112 -5.22 -3.13 9.87
C THR A 112 -4.04 -2.17 9.87
N LEU A 113 -4.13 -1.13 9.02
CA LEU A 113 -3.26 0.03 9.06
C LEU A 113 -3.99 1.11 9.86
N GLU A 114 -3.46 1.39 11.04
CA GLU A 114 -3.96 2.43 11.95
C GLU A 114 -3.40 3.80 11.55
N ASN A 115 -4.10 4.88 11.94
CA ASN A 115 -3.72 6.27 11.62
C ASN A 115 -3.45 6.47 10.12
N ALA A 116 -4.37 5.96 9.29
CA ALA A 116 -4.23 5.93 7.84
C ALA A 116 -4.39 7.32 7.18
N GLY A 117 -4.66 8.37 7.96
CA GLY A 117 -4.76 9.75 7.50
C GLY A 117 -5.97 10.01 6.60
N LEU A 118 -7.03 9.23 6.77
CA LEU A 118 -8.33 9.38 6.10
C LEU A 118 -9.14 10.51 6.73
N ARG A 119 -9.04 10.71 8.05
CA ARG A 119 -9.75 11.78 8.78
C ARG A 119 -9.35 13.18 8.33
N ASP A 120 -8.11 13.36 7.86
CA ASP A 120 -7.59 14.65 7.37
C ASP A 120 -8.44 15.25 6.24
N PHE A 121 -9.20 14.42 5.53
CA PHE A 121 -10.09 14.84 4.44
C PHE A 121 -11.53 15.05 4.86
N LEU A 122 -11.93 14.53 6.02
CA LEU A 122 -13.29 14.68 6.55
C LEU A 122 -13.46 16.03 7.26
N THR A 123 -12.38 16.62 7.75
CA THR A 123 -12.38 17.91 8.45
C THR A 123 -12.32 19.12 7.51
N GLN A 124 -12.11 18.91 6.20
CA GLN A 124 -12.11 19.98 5.19
C GLN A 124 -13.51 20.42 4.74
N VAL A 125 -14.57 19.87 5.32
CA VAL A 125 -15.93 20.39 5.14
C VAL A 125 -16.22 21.38 6.26
N ASN A 126 -15.75 22.61 6.11
CA ASN A 126 -16.38 23.78 6.71
C ASN A 126 -16.30 24.94 5.68
N PRO A 127 -17.45 25.45 5.19
CA PRO A 127 -17.49 26.61 4.29
C PRO A 127 -17.03 27.91 4.96
#